data_AF-A0A2V7JB34-F1
#
_entry.id   AF-A0A2V7JB34-F1
#
_cell.length_a   1.000
_cell.length_b   1.000
_cell.length_c   1.000
_cell.angle_alpha   90.00
_cell.angle_beta   90.00
_cell.angle_gamma   90.00
#
_symmetry.space_group_name_H-M   'P 1'
#
loop_
_entity.id
_entity.type
_entity.pdbx_description
1 polymer ?
#
loop_
_entity_poly.entity_id
_entity_poly.type
_entity_poly.pdbx_seq_one_letter_code
_entity_poly.pdbx_strand_id
1 'polypeptide(L)'
;AVAGSVLEIGCGTGRILLPIARAGCSVTGIDSSRQMLERCSVKLVAESADVRARARVASHDMRDFKLGTKFPLIIAPFRVLQHLTTIDDQQRFLATIARHVAPGGRFIFDVFNPRFDRLVSADGVEREDTPERRLPDGRTLRRAYSIARVRWLDQVSESELIYYVDGKRYVQAFEMRWYLAAELRHLLARAGFRVREMFGD
;
A
#
# COMPACT_ATOMS: atom_id res chain seq x y z
N ALA A 1 -14.06 1.70 -18.95
CA ALA A 1 -14.36 0.68 -17.93
C ALA A 1 -13.41 -0.49 -18.12
N VAL A 2 -12.76 -0.97 -17.06
CA VAL A 2 -12.00 -2.24 -17.14
C VAL A 2 -13.03 -3.35 -17.03
N ALA A 3 -13.20 -4.14 -18.10
CA ALA A 3 -14.01 -5.35 -18.03
C ALA A 3 -13.17 -6.43 -17.31
N GLY A 4 -13.71 -6.97 -16.20
CA GLY A 4 -13.09 -8.05 -15.44
C GLY A 4 -12.70 -7.68 -14.00
N SER A 5 -12.19 -8.67 -13.26
CA SER A 5 -11.91 -8.57 -11.82
C SER A 5 -10.62 -7.79 -11.53
N VAL A 6 -10.62 -6.94 -10.50
CA VAL A 6 -9.44 -6.22 -10.00
C VAL A 6 -8.82 -7.00 -8.82
N LEU A 7 -7.50 -7.07 -8.76
CA LEU A 7 -6.79 -7.48 -7.54
C LEU A 7 -6.16 -6.26 -6.86
N GLU A 8 -6.50 -6.01 -5.61
CA GLU A 8 -5.85 -5.01 -4.76
C GLU A 8 -4.89 -5.69 -3.79
N ILE A 9 -3.60 -5.36 -3.90
CA ILE A 9 -2.56 -5.79 -2.97
C ILE A 9 -2.47 -4.77 -1.83
N GLY A 10 -2.42 -5.24 -0.59
CA GLY A 10 -2.37 -4.37 0.58
C GLY A 10 -3.68 -3.63 0.80
N CYS A 11 -4.82 -4.32 0.65
CA CYS A 11 -6.14 -3.68 0.68
C CYS A 11 -6.50 -3.07 2.05
N GLY A 12 -5.78 -3.46 3.11
CA GLY A 12 -5.92 -2.93 4.45
C GLY A 12 -7.37 -2.95 4.93
N THR A 13 -7.89 -1.78 5.30
CA THR A 13 -9.27 -1.63 5.79
C THR A 13 -10.30 -1.35 4.68
N GLY A 14 -9.94 -1.59 3.41
CA GLY A 14 -10.83 -1.50 2.26
C GLY A 14 -11.04 -0.09 1.70
N ARG A 15 -10.07 0.82 1.88
CA ARG A 15 -10.19 2.23 1.46
C ARG A 15 -10.42 2.39 -0.04
N ILE A 16 -9.79 1.54 -0.86
CA ILE A 16 -9.96 1.53 -2.33
C ILE A 16 -10.86 0.37 -2.77
N LEU A 17 -10.73 -0.80 -2.13
CA LEU A 17 -11.55 -1.99 -2.37
C LEU A 17 -13.05 -1.71 -2.39
N LEU A 18 -13.57 -1.07 -1.33
CA LEU A 18 -15.01 -0.85 -1.18
C LEU A 18 -15.54 0.12 -2.24
N PRO A 19 -14.90 1.28 -2.51
CA PRO A 19 -15.26 2.12 -3.66
C PRO A 19 -15.27 1.39 -5.01
N ILE A 20 -14.30 0.51 -5.28
CA ILE A 20 -14.27 -0.27 -6.53
C ILE A 20 -15.52 -1.17 -6.63
N ALA A 21 -15.86 -1.88 -5.54
CA ALA A 21 -17.03 -2.73 -5.48
C ALA A 21 -18.34 -1.95 -5.64
N ARG A 22 -18.44 -0.78 -4.99
CA ARG A 22 -19.58 0.16 -5.10
C ARG A 22 -19.74 0.72 -6.51
N ALA A 23 -18.64 0.88 -7.25
CA ALA A 23 -18.66 1.27 -8.66
C ALA A 23 -19.07 0.11 -9.60
N GLY A 24 -19.49 -1.04 -9.06
CA GLY A 24 -19.98 -2.18 -9.83
C GLY A 24 -18.89 -3.14 -10.34
N CYS A 25 -17.62 -2.90 -9.98
CA CYS A 25 -16.51 -3.77 -10.39
C CYS A 25 -16.32 -4.94 -9.42
N SER A 26 -15.99 -6.12 -9.93
CA SER A 26 -15.52 -7.22 -9.08
C SER A 26 -14.09 -6.95 -8.60
N VAL A 27 -13.83 -7.15 -7.32
CA VAL A 27 -12.53 -6.90 -6.71
C VAL A 27 -12.19 -7.96 -5.67
N THR A 28 -10.95 -8.43 -5.70
CA THR A 28 -10.34 -9.24 -4.65
C THR A 28 -9.25 -8.42 -3.98
N GLY A 29 -9.31 -8.28 -2.67
CA GLY A 29 -8.25 -7.65 -1.88
C GLY A 29 -7.45 -8.68 -1.11
N ILE A 30 -6.14 -8.50 -1.04
CA ILE A 30 -5.29 -9.27 -0.13
C ILE A 30 -4.52 -8.35 0.82
N ASP A 31 -4.29 -8.81 2.04
CA ASP A 31 -3.45 -8.13 3.02
C ASP A 31 -2.87 -9.14 4.02
N SER A 32 -1.67 -8.89 4.54
CA SER A 32 -1.07 -9.75 5.56
C SER A 32 -1.60 -9.45 6.97
N SER A 33 -2.14 -8.24 7.19
CA SER A 33 -2.66 -7.80 8.49
C SER A 33 -4.08 -8.30 8.72
N ARG A 34 -4.20 -9.36 9.54
CA ARG A 34 -5.50 -9.90 9.97
C ARG A 34 -6.39 -8.84 10.62
N GLN A 35 -5.82 -7.98 11.46
CA GLN A 35 -6.56 -6.91 12.14
C GLN A 35 -7.14 -5.89 11.15
N MET A 36 -6.41 -5.54 10.09
CA MET A 36 -6.93 -4.64 9.06
C MET A 36 -8.04 -5.32 8.24
N LEU A 37 -7.86 -6.60 7.90
CA LEU A 37 -8.88 -7.38 7.19
C LEU A 37 -10.16 -7.60 8.00
N GLU A 38 -10.06 -7.74 9.32
CA GLU A 38 -11.24 -7.77 10.21
C GLU A 38 -12.02 -6.45 10.11
N ARG A 39 -11.33 -5.31 10.16
CA ARG A 39 -11.97 -4.00 9.97
C ARG A 39 -12.55 -3.84 8.56
N CYS A 40 -11.87 -4.34 7.53
CA CYS A 40 -12.39 -4.36 6.17
C CYS A 40 -13.67 -5.20 6.08
N SER A 41 -13.67 -6.39 6.70
CA SER A 41 -14.81 -7.31 6.71
C SER A 41 -16.02 -6.71 7.41
N VAL A 42 -15.82 -6.02 8.55
CA VAL A 42 -16.92 -5.32 9.25
C VAL A 42 -17.56 -4.26 8.34
N LYS A 43 -16.75 -3.44 7.66
CA LYS A 43 -17.28 -2.45 6.71
C LYS A 43 -18.00 -3.12 5.54
N LEU A 44 -17.43 -4.21 5.02
CA LEU A 44 -18.00 -4.94 3.90
C LEU A 44 -19.36 -5.56 4.25
N VAL A 45 -19.54 -6.09 5.46
CA VAL A 45 -20.84 -6.63 5.92
C VAL A 45 -21.94 -5.56 5.94
N ALA A 46 -21.57 -4.30 6.21
CA ALA A 46 -22.51 -3.17 6.21
C ALA A 46 -22.89 -2.65 4.81
N GLU A 47 -22.24 -3.13 3.75
CA GLU A 47 -22.59 -2.77 2.36
C GLU A 47 -23.86 -3.47 1.86
N SER A 48 -24.43 -3.01 0.74
CA SER A 48 -25.54 -3.70 0.07
C SER A 48 -25.14 -5.10 -0.44
N ALA A 49 -26.13 -5.97 -0.66
CA ALA A 49 -25.90 -7.33 -1.15
C ALA A 49 -25.11 -7.35 -2.48
N ASP A 50 -25.42 -6.43 -3.40
CA ASP A 50 -24.74 -6.32 -4.69
C ASP A 50 -23.26 -5.95 -4.55
N VAL A 51 -22.92 -5.06 -3.61
CA VAL A 51 -21.53 -4.68 -3.34
C VAL A 51 -20.78 -5.85 -2.69
N ARG A 52 -21.40 -6.52 -1.72
CA ARG A 52 -20.81 -7.71 -1.07
C ARG A 52 -20.55 -8.84 -2.06
N ALA A 53 -21.44 -9.06 -3.03
CA ALA A 53 -21.26 -10.07 -4.07
C ALA A 53 -20.05 -9.79 -4.98
N ARG A 54 -19.59 -8.53 -5.05
CA ARG A 54 -18.49 -8.09 -5.92
C ARG A 54 -17.14 -8.01 -5.22
N ALA A 55 -17.10 -8.01 -3.89
CA ALA A 55 -15.88 -7.85 -3.11
C ALA A 55 -15.50 -9.15 -2.37
N ARG A 56 -14.24 -9.53 -2.47
CA ARG A 56 -13.65 -10.63 -1.70
C ARG A 56 -12.38 -10.14 -1.01
N VAL A 57 -12.11 -10.64 0.19
CA VAL A 57 -10.87 -10.35 0.93
C VAL A 57 -10.22 -11.64 1.39
N ALA A 58 -8.89 -11.71 1.38
CA ALA A 58 -8.16 -12.87 1.85
C ALA A 58 -6.82 -12.48 2.50
N SER A 59 -6.41 -13.21 3.54
CA SER A 59 -5.13 -12.97 4.19
C SER A 59 -4.00 -13.68 3.45
N HIS A 60 -3.09 -12.90 2.87
CA HIS A 60 -1.93 -13.40 2.15
C HIS A 60 -0.73 -12.47 2.31
N ASP A 61 0.47 -13.05 2.28
CA ASP A 61 1.70 -12.30 2.08
C ASP A 61 1.82 -11.92 0.60
N MET A 62 2.04 -10.63 0.32
CA MET A 62 2.15 -10.13 -1.05
C MET A 62 3.32 -10.75 -1.83
N ARG A 63 4.36 -11.22 -1.13
CA ARG A 63 5.58 -11.77 -1.73
C ARG A 63 5.35 -13.15 -2.33
N ASP A 64 4.42 -13.92 -1.77
CA ASP A 64 4.06 -15.24 -2.29
C ASP A 64 2.61 -15.61 -1.94
N PHE A 65 1.76 -15.58 -2.96
CA PHE A 65 0.38 -16.05 -2.88
C PHE A 65 -0.01 -16.76 -4.17
N LYS A 66 -1.10 -17.54 -4.11
CA LYS A 66 -1.67 -18.26 -5.26
C LYS A 66 -3.19 -18.19 -5.19
N LEU A 67 -3.80 -17.39 -6.06
CA LEU A 67 -5.26 -17.23 -6.12
C LEU A 67 -5.94 -18.11 -7.19
N GLY A 68 -5.15 -18.85 -7.98
CA GLY A 68 -5.68 -19.74 -9.03
C GLY A 68 -6.35 -19.01 -10.21
N THR A 69 -6.25 -17.69 -10.27
CA THR A 69 -6.83 -16.86 -11.33
C THR A 69 -5.89 -15.70 -11.69
N LYS A 70 -6.10 -15.15 -12.89
CA LYS A 70 -5.37 -13.98 -13.39
C LYS A 70 -6.30 -12.78 -13.52
N PHE A 71 -5.75 -11.59 -13.31
CA PHE A 71 -6.51 -10.35 -13.25
C PHE A 71 -6.11 -9.43 -14.41
N PRO A 72 -7.06 -8.83 -15.14
CA PRO A 72 -6.77 -7.80 -16.14
C PRO A 72 -6.20 -6.52 -15.50
N LEU A 73 -6.45 -6.28 -14.22
CA LEU A 73 -5.89 -5.17 -13.47
C LEU A 73 -5.48 -5.62 -12.07
N ILE A 74 -4.22 -5.37 -11.73
CA ILE A 74 -3.70 -5.45 -10.37
C ILE A 74 -3.32 -4.04 -9.92
N ILE A 75 -3.70 -3.67 -8.70
CA ILE A 75 -3.32 -2.40 -8.08
C ILE A 75 -2.63 -2.64 -6.74
N ALA A 76 -1.66 -1.80 -6.39
CA ALA A 76 -1.01 -1.76 -5.08
C ALA A 76 -0.86 -0.31 -4.61
N PRO A 77 -1.98 0.36 -4.27
CA PRO A 77 -1.99 1.79 -3.96
C PRO A 77 -1.41 2.07 -2.58
N PHE A 78 -0.90 3.29 -2.40
CA PHE A 78 -0.41 3.82 -1.13
C PHE A 78 0.80 3.05 -0.57
N ARG A 79 1.87 3.03 -1.36
CA ARG A 79 3.24 2.69 -0.95
C ARG A 79 3.46 1.23 -0.55
N VAL A 80 2.58 0.32 -1.00
CA VAL A 80 2.68 -1.11 -0.72
C VAL A 80 4.05 -1.68 -1.11
N LEU A 81 4.55 -1.31 -2.31
CA LEU A 81 5.86 -1.75 -2.78
C LEU A 81 7.02 -1.31 -1.87
N GLN A 82 6.85 -0.22 -1.12
CA GLN A 82 7.89 0.33 -0.26
C GLN A 82 8.07 -0.47 1.04
N HIS A 83 7.12 -1.34 1.39
CA HIS A 83 7.30 -2.29 2.49
C HIS A 83 8.23 -3.47 2.17
N LEU A 84 8.68 -3.60 0.91
CA LEU A 84 9.65 -4.60 0.50
C LEU A 84 11.07 -4.04 0.63
N THR A 85 11.66 -4.24 1.81
CA THR A 85 12.94 -3.61 2.20
C THR A 85 14.17 -4.32 1.66
N THR A 86 14.01 -5.51 1.06
CA THR A 86 15.10 -6.28 0.44
C THR A 86 14.87 -6.46 -1.07
N ILE A 87 15.97 -6.62 -1.81
CA ILE A 87 15.93 -6.90 -3.25
C ILE A 87 15.20 -8.22 -3.52
N ASP A 88 15.44 -9.25 -2.70
CA ASP A 88 14.82 -10.57 -2.85
C ASP A 88 13.29 -10.48 -2.67
N ASP A 89 12.82 -9.70 -1.70
CA ASP A 89 11.38 -9.52 -1.48
C ASP A 89 10.71 -8.76 -2.64
N GLN A 90 11.39 -7.79 -3.25
CA GLN A 90 10.92 -7.12 -4.47
C GLN A 90 10.84 -8.09 -5.65
N GLN A 91 11.87 -8.92 -5.84
CA GLN A 91 11.88 -9.91 -6.92
C GLN A 91 10.77 -10.94 -6.74
N ARG A 92 10.59 -11.46 -5.52
CA ARG A 92 9.49 -12.38 -5.18
C ARG A 92 8.13 -11.76 -5.41
N PHE A 93 7.92 -10.53 -4.93
CA PHE A 93 6.68 -9.79 -5.15
C PHE A 93 6.39 -9.61 -6.63
N LEU A 94 7.32 -9.07 -7.41
CA LEU A 94 7.10 -8.83 -8.84
C LEU A 94 6.92 -10.12 -9.63
N ALA A 95 7.63 -11.19 -9.29
CA ALA A 95 7.39 -12.52 -9.87
C ALA A 95 5.98 -13.02 -9.52
N THR A 96 5.51 -12.80 -8.29
CA THR A 96 4.15 -13.14 -7.86
C THR A 96 3.11 -12.33 -8.61
N ILE A 97 3.31 -11.02 -8.80
CA ILE A 97 2.44 -10.19 -9.63
C ILE A 97 2.43 -10.70 -11.08
N ALA A 98 3.59 -10.97 -11.68
CA ALA A 98 3.68 -11.45 -13.06
C ALA A 98 2.90 -12.76 -13.29
N ARG A 99 2.85 -13.67 -12.30
CA ARG A 99 2.03 -14.89 -12.38
C ARG A 99 0.52 -14.61 -12.38
N HIS A 100 0.08 -13.51 -11.78
CA HIS A 100 -1.34 -13.16 -11.60
C HIS A 100 -1.85 -12.10 -12.57
N VAL A 101 -1.01 -11.40 -13.32
CA VAL A 101 -1.47 -10.49 -14.38
C VAL A 101 -1.93 -11.31 -15.58
N ALA A 102 -3.14 -11.04 -16.08
CA ALA A 102 -3.66 -11.65 -17.30
C ALA A 102 -2.87 -11.16 -18.55
N PRO A 103 -2.86 -11.92 -19.66
CA PRO A 103 -2.31 -11.41 -20.91
C PRO A 103 -2.92 -10.05 -21.29
N GLY A 104 -2.08 -9.05 -21.55
CA GLY A 104 -2.50 -7.67 -21.82
C GLY A 104 -3.01 -6.88 -20.60
N GLY A 105 -2.98 -7.49 -19.42
CA GLY A 105 -3.36 -6.86 -18.15
C GLY A 105 -2.34 -5.81 -17.68
N ARG A 106 -2.72 -5.07 -16.64
CA ARG A 106 -1.91 -3.96 -16.10
C ARG A 106 -1.66 -4.13 -14.61
N PHE A 107 -0.49 -3.66 -14.19
CA PHE A 107 -0.13 -3.48 -12.79
C PHE A 107 0.09 -1.99 -12.53
N ILE A 108 -0.64 -1.43 -11.56
CA ILE A 108 -0.56 -0.02 -11.18
C ILE A 108 -0.20 0.07 -9.70
N PHE A 109 0.79 0.87 -9.36
CA PHE A 109 1.20 1.10 -7.97
C PHE A 109 1.78 2.50 -7.86
N ASP A 110 1.91 2.97 -6.63
CA ASP A 110 2.58 4.23 -6.32
C ASP A 110 3.73 4.03 -5.34
N VAL A 111 4.66 4.98 -5.36
CA VAL A 111 5.76 5.13 -4.40
C VAL A 111 5.92 6.63 -4.13
N PHE A 112 6.39 7.02 -2.96
CA PHE A 112 6.75 8.42 -2.74
C PHE A 112 8.03 8.79 -3.50
N ASN A 113 8.11 10.04 -3.96
CA ASN A 113 9.35 10.63 -4.44
C ASN A 113 10.24 10.97 -3.22
N PRO A 114 11.48 10.44 -3.11
CA PRO A 114 12.32 10.66 -1.94
C PRO A 114 12.66 12.15 -1.76
N ARG A 115 12.29 12.68 -0.59
CA ARG A 115 12.68 14.01 -0.13
C ARG A 115 14.05 13.94 0.55
N PHE A 116 15.12 14.09 -0.23
CA PHE A 116 16.49 13.95 0.28
C PHE A 116 16.82 14.92 1.41
N ASP A 117 16.25 16.12 1.40
CA ASP A 117 16.33 17.08 2.51
C ASP A 117 15.86 16.45 3.84
N ARG A 118 14.79 15.65 3.79
CA ARG A 118 14.25 14.93 4.96
C ARG A 118 15.04 13.68 5.31
N LEU A 119 15.52 12.93 4.31
CA LEU A 119 16.31 11.72 4.53
C LEU A 119 17.69 12.04 5.13
N VAL A 120 18.35 13.10 4.67
CA VAL A 120 19.64 13.55 5.20
C VAL A 120 19.50 14.13 6.61
N SER A 121 18.38 14.80 6.91
CA SER A 121 18.08 15.32 8.24
C SER A 121 17.40 14.30 9.16
N ALA A 122 17.51 13.00 8.87
CA ALA A 122 17.00 11.96 9.75
C ALA A 122 17.71 11.99 11.11
N ASP A 123 16.99 12.46 12.12
CA ASP A 123 17.45 12.77 13.47
C ASP A 123 16.51 12.22 14.55
N GLY A 124 15.47 11.48 14.15
CA GLY A 124 14.41 11.01 15.04
C GLY A 124 13.50 12.11 15.60
N VAL A 125 13.68 13.37 15.19
CA VAL A 125 12.86 14.49 15.65
C VAL A 125 11.47 14.39 15.04
N GLU A 126 10.46 14.49 15.90
CA GLU A 126 9.07 14.53 15.48
C GLU A 126 8.77 15.80 14.69
N ARG A 127 8.12 15.64 13.55
CA ARG A 127 7.69 16.70 12.65
C ARG A 127 6.18 16.59 12.47
N GLU A 128 5.50 17.73 12.41
CA GLU A 128 4.05 17.72 12.20
C GLU A 128 3.69 17.10 10.84
N ASP A 129 2.71 16.20 10.87
CA ASP A 129 2.14 15.53 9.69
C ASP A 129 0.73 16.06 9.41
N THR A 130 -0.11 16.11 10.44
CA THR A 130 -1.44 16.71 10.38
C THR A 130 -1.67 17.51 11.66
N PRO A 131 -2.13 18.77 11.57
CA PRO A 131 -2.41 19.57 12.74
C PRO A 131 -3.50 18.93 13.61
N GLU A 132 -3.59 19.39 14.85
CA GLU A 132 -4.63 18.91 15.77
C GLU A 132 -6.02 19.19 15.21
N ARG A 133 -6.89 18.18 15.29
CA ARG A 133 -8.30 18.28 14.89
C ARG A 133 -9.19 17.55 15.88
N ARG A 134 -10.44 18.00 16.01
CA ARG A 134 -11.46 17.29 16.79
C ARG A 134 -12.13 16.21 15.94
N LEU A 135 -12.21 15.01 16.49
CA LEU A 135 -12.89 13.85 15.90
C LEU A 135 -14.41 13.91 16.16
N PRO A 136 -15.22 13.17 15.40
CA PRO A 136 -16.68 13.14 15.58
C PRO A 136 -17.15 12.71 16.97
N ASP A 137 -16.33 11.92 17.68
CA ASP A 137 -16.60 11.46 19.05
C ASP A 137 -16.08 12.41 20.14
N GLY A 138 -15.65 13.62 19.77
CA GLY A 138 -15.21 14.67 20.68
C GLY A 138 -13.72 14.64 21.01
N ARG A 139 -13.00 13.54 20.73
CA ARG A 139 -11.56 13.42 21.01
C ARG A 139 -10.72 14.35 20.13
N THR A 140 -9.55 14.76 20.58
CA THR A 140 -8.55 15.44 19.74
C THR A 140 -7.61 14.43 19.10
N LEU A 141 -7.18 14.72 17.87
CA LEU A 141 -6.19 13.95 17.13
C LEU A 141 -5.16 14.89 16.50
N ARG A 142 -3.89 14.70 16.82
CA ARG A 142 -2.75 15.28 16.08
C ARG A 142 -1.86 14.16 15.57
N ARG A 143 -1.29 14.33 14.38
CA ARG A 143 -0.32 13.39 13.81
C ARG A 143 1.04 14.04 13.65
N ALA A 144 2.06 13.30 13.99
CA ALA A 144 3.45 13.61 13.72
C ALA A 144 4.12 12.42 13.04
N TYR A 145 5.25 12.67 12.40
CA TYR A 145 6.12 11.63 11.88
C TYR A 145 7.55 11.90 12.30
N SER A 146 8.36 10.85 12.38
CA SER A 146 9.82 10.98 12.51
C SER A 146 10.50 10.01 11.56
N ILE A 147 11.71 10.36 11.12
CA ILE A 147 12.61 9.44 10.45
C ILE A 147 13.75 9.20 11.43
N ALA A 148 13.73 8.04 12.07
CA ALA A 148 14.68 7.68 13.12
C ALA A 148 16.07 7.43 12.52
N ARG A 149 16.12 6.76 11.37
CA ARG A 149 17.36 6.38 10.72
C ARG A 149 17.17 6.15 9.22
N VAL A 150 18.24 6.38 8.45
CA VAL A 150 18.32 5.96 7.04
C VAL A 150 19.49 5.01 6.85
N ARG A 151 19.21 3.82 6.31
CA ARG A 151 20.20 2.86 5.82
C ARG A 151 20.44 3.16 4.34
N TRP A 152 21.41 4.02 4.06
CA TRP A 152 21.65 4.54 2.71
C TRP A 152 22.02 3.47 1.68
N LEU A 153 22.85 2.50 2.07
CA LEU A 153 23.26 1.40 1.19
C LEU A 153 22.07 0.50 0.79
N ASP A 154 21.12 0.32 1.71
CA ASP A 154 19.91 -0.49 1.48
C ASP A 154 18.75 0.34 0.93
N GLN A 155 18.89 1.67 0.83
CA GLN A 155 17.82 2.61 0.52
C GLN A 155 16.57 2.47 1.40
N VAL A 156 16.74 2.19 2.70
CA VAL A 156 15.64 2.03 3.66
C VAL A 156 15.63 3.16 4.67
N SER A 157 14.45 3.72 4.92
CA SER A 157 14.18 4.62 6.05
C SER A 157 13.41 3.89 7.14
N GLU A 158 13.88 4.01 8.38
CA GLU A 158 13.16 3.61 9.59
C GLU A 158 12.35 4.82 10.05
N SER A 159 11.02 4.69 10.03
CA SER A 159 10.10 5.79 10.26
C SER A 159 9.09 5.46 11.34
N GLU A 160 8.64 6.48 12.04
CA GLU A 160 7.54 6.38 12.99
C GLU A 160 6.38 7.26 12.52
N LEU A 161 5.18 6.71 12.57
CA LEU A 161 3.94 7.49 12.51
C LEU A 161 3.38 7.57 13.93
N ILE A 162 3.18 8.81 14.38
CA ILE A 162 2.92 9.12 15.77
C ILE A 162 1.57 9.80 15.86
N TYR A 163 0.69 9.24 16.69
CA TYR A 163 -0.65 9.74 16.92
C TYR A 163 -0.75 10.24 18.35
N TYR A 164 -1.26 11.46 18.50
CA TYR A 164 -1.66 12.01 19.79
C TYR A 164 -3.18 12.02 19.83
N VAL A 165 -3.77 11.21 20.71
CA VAL A 165 -5.22 11.16 20.93
C VAL A 165 -5.51 11.64 22.33
N ASP A 166 -6.19 12.78 22.48
CA ASP A 166 -6.38 13.46 23.76
C ASP A 166 -5.06 13.64 24.53
N GLY A 167 -4.01 14.04 23.81
CA GLY A 167 -2.65 14.17 24.34
C GLY A 167 -1.88 12.86 24.56
N LYS A 168 -2.54 11.69 24.52
CA LYS A 168 -1.87 10.39 24.67
C LYS A 168 -1.16 9.97 23.39
N ARG A 169 0.12 9.63 23.50
CA ARG A 169 1.01 9.25 22.40
C ARG A 169 0.90 7.77 22.05
N TYR A 170 0.73 7.47 20.76
CA TYR A 170 0.76 6.13 20.16
C TYR A 170 1.72 6.14 18.99
N VAL A 171 2.57 5.12 18.89
CA VAL A 171 3.62 5.06 17.86
C VAL A 171 3.44 3.79 17.04
N GLN A 172 3.53 3.96 15.73
CA GLN A 172 3.70 2.86 14.79
C GLN A 172 5.04 3.04 14.08
N ALA A 173 5.99 2.19 14.42
CA ALA A 173 7.28 2.12 13.74
C ALA A 173 7.18 1.18 12.53
N PHE A 174 7.81 1.55 11.41
CA PHE A 174 7.88 0.75 10.21
C PHE A 174 9.05 1.16 9.35
N GLU A 175 9.46 0.25 8.48
CA GLU A 175 10.49 0.50 7.48
C GLU A 175 9.84 0.72 6.12
N MET A 176 10.43 1.62 5.34
CA MET A 176 10.11 1.78 3.93
C MET A 176 11.38 1.91 3.10
N ARG A 177 11.42 1.17 1.99
CA ARG A 177 12.41 1.41 0.95
C ARG A 177 11.96 2.57 0.07
N TRP A 178 12.88 3.49 -0.20
CA TRP A 178 12.69 4.53 -1.21
C TRP A 178 13.34 4.12 -2.53
N TYR A 179 12.78 4.63 -3.62
CA TYR A 179 13.19 4.26 -4.97
C TYR A 179 13.50 5.50 -5.78
N LEU A 180 14.49 5.38 -6.67
CA LEU A 180 14.66 6.33 -7.76
C LEU A 180 13.90 5.87 -9.00
N ALA A 181 13.42 6.82 -9.80
CA ALA A 181 12.61 6.50 -10.97
C ALA A 181 13.38 5.64 -12.01
N ALA A 182 14.70 5.80 -12.11
CA ALA A 182 15.53 4.97 -12.99
C ALA A 182 15.69 3.54 -12.45
N GLU A 183 15.95 3.39 -11.14
CA GLU A 183 16.01 2.10 -10.45
C GLU A 183 14.70 1.32 -10.61
N LEU A 184 13.56 1.99 -10.39
CA LEU A 184 12.24 1.36 -10.52
C LEU A 184 11.99 0.86 -11.95
N ARG A 185 12.39 1.63 -12.98
CA ARG A 185 12.30 1.19 -14.38
C ARG A 185 13.13 -0.07 -14.64
N HIS A 186 14.36 -0.12 -14.12
CA HIS A 186 15.21 -1.30 -14.24
C HIS A 186 14.63 -2.52 -13.52
N LEU A 187 14.14 -2.35 -12.30
CA LEU A 187 13.52 -3.41 -11.51
C LEU A 187 12.30 -3.99 -12.24
N LEU A 188 11.41 -3.13 -12.76
CA LEU A 188 10.24 -3.56 -13.53
C LEU A 188 10.62 -4.28 -14.83
N ALA A 189 11.59 -3.74 -15.58
CA ALA A 189 12.06 -4.36 -16.81
C ALA A 189 12.64 -5.76 -16.57
N ARG A 190 13.43 -5.94 -15.49
CA ARG A 190 13.98 -7.25 -15.08
C ARG A 190 12.90 -8.25 -14.70
N ALA A 191 11.77 -7.78 -14.17
CA ALA A 191 10.61 -8.62 -13.86
C ALA A 191 9.68 -8.87 -15.07
N GLY A 192 10.05 -8.41 -16.27
CA GLY A 192 9.26 -8.61 -17.50
C GLY A 192 8.11 -7.61 -17.69
N PHE A 193 8.06 -6.54 -16.88
CA PHE A 193 7.09 -5.47 -17.05
C PHE A 193 7.61 -4.38 -17.99
N ARG A 194 6.72 -3.85 -18.83
CA ARG A 194 6.97 -2.64 -19.62
C ARG A 194 6.23 -1.47 -18.99
N VAL A 195 6.96 -0.41 -18.65
CA VAL A 195 6.36 0.84 -18.17
C VAL A 195 5.62 1.51 -19.32
N ARG A 196 4.30 1.66 -19.20
CA ARG A 196 3.46 2.33 -20.20
C ARG A 196 3.43 3.84 -19.96
N GLU A 197 3.16 4.22 -18.72
CA GLU A 197 2.99 5.59 -18.26
C GLU A 197 3.59 5.70 -16.86
N MET A 198 4.16 6.86 -16.54
CA MET A 198 4.67 7.19 -15.21
C MET A 198 4.35 8.65 -14.96
N PHE A 199 3.67 8.91 -13.85
CA PHE A 199 3.24 10.23 -13.42
C PHE A 199 3.91 10.56 -12.09
N GLY A 200 4.08 11.85 -11.80
CA GLY A 200 4.64 12.33 -10.54
C GLY A 200 4.39 13.82 -10.36
N ASP A 201 4.72 14.31 -9.17
CA ASP A 201 4.73 15.71 -8.76
C ASP A 201 6.12 16.19 -8.32
#